data_AF-A0A254QZQ0-F1
#
_entry.id   AF-A0A254QZQ0-F1
#
_cell.length_a   1.000
_cell.length_b   1.000
_cell.length_c   1.000
_cell.angle_alpha   90.00
_cell.angle_beta   90.00
_cell.angle_gamma   90.00
#
_symmetry.space_group_name_H-M   'P 1'
#
loop_
_entity.id
_entity.type
_entity.pdbx_description
1 polymer ?
#
loop_
_entity_poly.entity_id
_entity_poly.type
_entity_poly.pdbx_seq_one_letter_code
_entity_poly.pdbx_strand_id
1 'polypeptide(L)'
;MTRSKFRFPETGPHAVAPWGVRKGYGDEHFLSDYRFQAPREDPELAEVFVYTPRMSYDPGETVEFHGSTTADTWTLQIYRDGHAPAMAHEAFDLPGTFTKTSETAYMDGCDWPVLHSWKIPEGQRPGFYRVVSTCMRKDGERFVQHHFFVVRPTPETRQGKILFMLATGTWTAYNDWGGANHYFGTWGPNGNEGSPHLSLHRPWTRGMLWLPKGAARIAQNRMPEMNDLPGYPSKEWGYSHGFGQYYAAAGWAQFDRHFAVWAERQGYGFDIITQTDLHLRPEILDDYTCLVTVGHDEYWSWDMRKTVEDFVERGGNFSRFGGNFLWQIRLEDDGARQVCWKTKAPKMDPVRDDPQQKHLLTASWESGGVSWPGASTVGVNGCHGMYGSWGGFAPRGSRGFTVYRPEHWAFEGTDLRYADVFGAEAGIFGYEVDGLNYTFERGLPYPVADPGVPEGIEILAMSPAVLFEYEHEGPGYRYYVRDSDLVGLAELAAEDTPVARRNYQYGSGMVTSMKRGRGEVLTAGSCEWIMGLTRRDPFTETITRNALDRFGGEA
;
A
#
# COMPACT_ATOMS: atom_id res chain seq x y z
N MET A 1 -1.85 -14.20 -37.09
CA MET A 1 -1.07 -15.07 -36.19
C MET A 1 -1.49 -14.75 -34.75
N THR A 2 -2.21 -15.65 -34.08
CA THR A 2 -2.55 -15.48 -32.66
C THR A 2 -1.27 -15.64 -31.84
N ARG A 3 -0.79 -14.56 -31.21
CA ARG A 3 0.33 -14.64 -30.24
C ARG A 3 -0.04 -15.71 -29.20
N SER A 4 0.87 -16.61 -28.88
CA SER A 4 0.68 -17.57 -27.80
C SER A 4 0.38 -16.81 -26.51
N LYS A 5 -0.60 -17.29 -25.73
CA LYS A 5 -0.95 -16.69 -24.44
C LYS A 5 0.25 -16.83 -23.49
N PHE A 6 0.65 -15.73 -22.85
CA PHE A 6 1.69 -15.74 -21.83
C PHE A 6 1.34 -16.76 -20.74
N ARG A 7 2.31 -17.61 -20.37
CA ARG A 7 2.17 -18.60 -19.31
C ARG A 7 2.86 -18.08 -18.07
N PHE A 8 2.07 -17.80 -17.04
CA PHE A 8 2.57 -17.30 -15.77
C PHE A 8 3.32 -18.42 -15.02
N PRO A 9 4.61 -18.22 -14.66
CA PRO A 9 5.42 -19.20 -13.92
C PRO A 9 4.75 -19.74 -12.66
N GLU A 10 4.02 -18.86 -11.97
CA GLU A 10 3.33 -19.20 -10.74
C GLU A 10 2.11 -20.13 -10.97
N THR A 11 1.59 -20.31 -12.19
CA THR A 11 0.41 -21.16 -12.38
C THR A 11 0.73 -22.65 -12.25
N GLY A 12 -0.07 -23.38 -11.48
CA GLY A 12 0.04 -24.84 -11.30
C GLY A 12 -0.23 -25.27 -9.85
N PRO A 13 -0.13 -26.56 -9.53
CA PRO A 13 -0.21 -27.02 -8.15
C PRO A 13 0.93 -26.40 -7.34
N HIS A 14 0.58 -25.87 -6.17
CA HIS A 14 1.52 -25.28 -5.23
C HIS A 14 1.56 -26.11 -3.97
N ALA A 15 2.74 -26.24 -3.40
CA ALA A 15 2.96 -26.88 -2.12
C ALA A 15 2.48 -25.96 -0.97
N VAL A 16 1.16 -25.88 -0.79
CA VAL A 16 0.50 -25.08 0.24
C VAL A 16 -0.15 -26.02 1.22
N ALA A 17 0.56 -26.31 2.31
CA ALA A 17 -0.05 -26.97 3.45
C ALA A 17 -0.89 -25.93 4.23
N PRO A 18 -2.06 -26.33 4.78
CA PRO A 18 -2.73 -25.52 5.79
C PRO A 18 -1.79 -25.19 6.94
N TRP A 19 -2.04 -24.07 7.60
CA TRP A 19 -1.36 -23.79 8.86
C TRP A 19 -1.62 -24.89 9.88
N GLY A 20 -0.64 -25.17 10.73
CA GLY A 20 -0.81 -26.09 11.85
C GLY A 20 -2.00 -25.68 12.72
N VAL A 21 -2.80 -26.67 13.12
CA VAL A 21 -3.90 -26.44 14.07
C VAL A 21 -3.33 -26.51 15.48
N ARG A 22 -3.64 -25.51 16.30
CA ARG A 22 -3.38 -25.54 17.74
C ARG A 22 -4.69 -25.52 18.52
N LYS A 23 -4.63 -25.92 19.80
CA LYS A 23 -5.73 -25.69 20.74
C LYS A 23 -5.87 -24.18 20.94
N GLY A 24 -7.08 -23.66 20.70
CA GLY A 24 -7.48 -22.31 21.09
C GLY A 24 -8.39 -22.35 22.31
N TYR A 25 -8.36 -21.29 23.12
CA TYR A 25 -9.33 -21.04 24.17
C TYR A 25 -10.46 -20.13 23.68
N GLY A 26 -11.67 -20.28 24.26
CA GLY A 26 -12.88 -19.60 23.76
C GLY A 26 -12.84 -18.07 23.86
N ASP A 27 -11.91 -17.54 24.65
CA ASP A 27 -11.64 -16.14 24.95
C ASP A 27 -10.39 -15.58 24.26
N GLU A 28 -9.73 -16.36 23.39
CA GLU A 28 -8.57 -15.86 22.64
C GLU A 28 -8.98 -14.83 21.57
N HIS A 29 -8.17 -13.76 21.49
CA HIS A 29 -8.28 -12.75 20.46
C HIS A 29 -7.67 -13.25 19.14
N PHE A 30 -8.09 -12.73 17.99
CA PHE A 30 -7.52 -13.16 16.69
C PHE A 30 -5.99 -12.90 16.60
N LEU A 31 -5.51 -11.85 17.28
CA LEU A 31 -4.06 -11.56 17.39
C LEU A 31 -3.32 -12.46 18.39
N SER A 32 -4.02 -13.24 19.21
CA SER A 32 -3.40 -14.24 20.09
C SER A 32 -2.76 -15.39 19.30
N ASP A 33 -3.06 -15.50 18.00
CA ASP A 33 -2.44 -16.46 17.08
C ASP A 33 -1.76 -15.75 15.92
N TYR A 34 -0.79 -14.89 16.22
CA TYR A 34 -0.06 -14.18 15.18
C TYR A 34 0.76 -15.15 14.32
N ARG A 35 0.49 -15.11 13.00
CA ARG A 35 1.08 -16.00 12.01
C ARG A 35 1.80 -15.18 10.96
N PHE A 36 3.04 -15.55 10.71
CA PHE A 36 3.89 -14.94 9.71
C PHE A 36 4.61 -16.02 8.91
N GLN A 37 5.17 -15.63 7.77
CA GLN A 37 5.98 -16.51 6.95
C GLN A 37 7.44 -16.45 7.36
N ALA A 38 8.08 -17.61 7.41
CA ALA A 38 9.52 -17.78 7.55
C ALA A 38 9.91 -19.12 6.89
N PRO A 39 11.19 -19.34 6.55
CA PRO A 39 11.67 -20.64 6.07
C PRO A 39 11.46 -21.70 7.15
N ARG A 40 11.12 -22.92 6.74
CA ARG A 40 11.02 -24.07 7.66
C ARG A 40 12.39 -24.59 8.06
N GLU A 41 13.40 -24.41 7.20
CA GLU A 41 14.77 -24.88 7.41
C GLU A 41 14.89 -26.40 7.61
N ASP A 42 13.89 -27.15 7.11
CA ASP A 42 13.86 -28.60 7.14
C ASP A 42 14.57 -29.14 5.88
N PRO A 43 15.72 -29.83 6.02
CA PRO A 43 16.47 -30.36 4.87
C PRO A 43 15.67 -31.40 4.07
N GLU A 44 14.63 -32.01 4.65
CA GLU A 44 13.79 -32.97 3.95
C GLU A 44 12.70 -32.31 3.09
N LEU A 45 12.50 -30.99 3.26
CA LEU A 45 11.45 -30.24 2.61
C LEU A 45 12.02 -29.09 1.77
N ALA A 46 12.05 -29.30 0.46
CA ALA A 46 12.47 -28.29 -0.50
C ALA A 46 11.64 -27.00 -0.40
N GLU A 47 12.34 -25.88 -0.21
CA GLU A 47 11.85 -24.51 -0.26
C GLU A 47 12.95 -23.58 -0.78
N VAL A 48 12.57 -22.43 -1.33
CA VAL A 48 13.50 -21.40 -1.81
C VAL A 48 12.94 -20.01 -1.55
N PHE A 49 13.73 -19.16 -0.90
CA PHE A 49 13.39 -17.76 -0.67
C PHE A 49 14.49 -16.86 -1.21
N VAL A 50 14.11 -15.77 -1.85
CA VAL A 50 15.04 -14.77 -2.35
C VAL A 50 14.57 -13.35 -2.03
N TYR A 51 15.52 -12.43 -1.93
CA TYR A 51 15.32 -11.00 -1.94
C TYR A 51 16.43 -10.32 -2.76
N THR A 52 16.30 -9.02 -2.99
CA THR A 52 17.32 -8.18 -3.63
C THR A 52 17.67 -7.02 -2.68
N PRO A 53 18.90 -6.52 -2.67
CA PRO A 53 19.32 -5.46 -1.74
C PRO A 53 18.63 -4.12 -2.03
N ARG A 54 18.12 -3.93 -3.26
CA ARG A 54 17.37 -2.76 -3.70
C ARG A 54 16.05 -3.19 -4.31
N MET A 55 15.06 -2.30 -4.28
CA MET A 55 13.78 -2.51 -4.97
C MET A 55 13.78 -2.01 -6.43
N SER A 56 14.82 -1.29 -6.85
CA SER A 56 14.88 -0.63 -8.15
C SER A 56 16.30 -0.57 -8.72
N TYR A 57 16.36 -0.66 -10.05
CA TYR A 57 17.60 -0.74 -10.82
C TYR A 57 17.45 0.03 -12.15
N ASP A 58 18.54 0.65 -12.61
CA ASP A 58 18.65 1.18 -13.97
C ASP A 58 18.97 0.05 -14.97
N PRO A 59 18.59 0.17 -16.25
CA PRO A 59 19.10 -0.71 -17.30
C PRO A 59 20.64 -0.77 -17.29
N GLY A 60 21.20 -1.94 -17.58
CA GLY A 60 22.65 -2.17 -17.52
C GLY A 60 23.18 -2.56 -16.13
N GLU A 61 22.46 -2.27 -15.05
CA GLU A 61 22.82 -2.71 -13.70
C GLU A 61 22.66 -4.23 -13.51
N THR A 62 23.35 -4.77 -12.50
CA THR A 62 23.20 -6.17 -12.08
C THR A 62 22.25 -6.25 -10.88
N VAL A 63 21.24 -7.11 -11.01
CA VAL A 63 20.38 -7.53 -9.90
C VAL A 63 20.99 -8.78 -9.27
N GLU A 64 21.28 -8.71 -7.97
CA GLU A 64 21.78 -9.82 -7.17
C GLU A 64 20.64 -10.38 -6.31
N PHE A 65 20.39 -11.68 -6.44
CA PHE A 65 19.36 -12.40 -5.69
C PHE A 65 20.02 -13.10 -4.50
N HIS A 66 19.85 -12.52 -3.33
CA HIS A 66 20.27 -13.11 -2.07
C HIS A 66 19.23 -14.13 -1.62
N GLY A 67 19.65 -15.33 -1.22
CA GLY A 67 18.70 -16.41 -1.00
C GLY A 67 19.20 -17.54 -0.11
N SER A 68 18.22 -18.34 0.34
CA SER A 68 18.44 -19.61 1.02
C SER A 68 17.48 -20.63 0.47
N THR A 69 17.97 -21.85 0.27
CA THR A 69 17.17 -22.99 -0.23
C THR A 69 17.63 -24.29 0.38
N THR A 70 16.67 -25.15 0.73
CA THR A 70 16.90 -26.55 1.13
C THR A 70 16.83 -27.51 -0.06
N ALA A 71 16.39 -27.04 -1.23
CA ALA A 71 16.34 -27.84 -2.45
C ALA A 71 17.73 -27.95 -3.08
N ASP A 72 18.07 -29.13 -3.63
CA ASP A 72 19.31 -29.34 -4.39
C ASP A 72 19.41 -28.41 -5.61
N THR A 73 18.27 -28.18 -6.27
CA THR A 73 18.13 -27.28 -7.40
C THR A 73 16.86 -26.46 -7.32
N TRP A 74 16.88 -25.28 -7.94
CA TRP A 74 15.75 -24.37 -8.00
C TRP A 74 15.72 -23.59 -9.32
N THR A 75 14.62 -22.89 -9.56
CA THR A 75 14.35 -22.13 -10.79
C THR A 75 13.99 -20.68 -10.45
N LEU A 76 14.52 -19.74 -11.23
CA LEU A 76 14.22 -18.32 -11.18
C LEU A 76 13.66 -17.86 -12.53
N GLN A 77 12.47 -17.27 -12.53
CA GLN A 77 11.86 -16.67 -13.72
C GLN A 77 11.47 -15.22 -13.42
N ILE A 78 11.82 -14.30 -14.31
CA ILE A 78 11.62 -12.86 -14.15
C ILE A 78 10.84 -12.34 -15.36
N TYR A 79 9.70 -11.68 -15.12
CA TYR A 79 8.91 -11.08 -16.18
C TYR A 79 8.43 -9.68 -15.81
N ARG A 80 8.34 -8.80 -16.80
CA ARG A 80 7.65 -7.51 -16.66
C ARG A 80 6.16 -7.80 -16.54
N ASP A 81 5.54 -7.36 -15.44
CA ASP A 81 4.10 -7.48 -15.25
C ASP A 81 3.35 -6.24 -15.76
N GLY A 82 2.05 -6.38 -16.00
CA GLY A 82 1.19 -5.36 -16.56
C GLY A 82 0.04 -5.96 -17.37
N HIS A 83 -0.57 -5.15 -18.23
CA HIS A 83 -1.58 -5.58 -19.19
C HIS A 83 -1.03 -6.60 -20.19
N ALA A 84 0.21 -6.38 -20.64
CA ALA A 84 0.93 -7.23 -21.58
C ALA A 84 2.23 -7.78 -20.95
N PRO A 85 2.14 -8.85 -20.13
CA PRO A 85 3.31 -9.41 -19.46
C PRO A 85 4.30 -10.02 -20.45
N ALA A 86 5.59 -9.91 -20.15
CA ALA A 86 6.68 -10.39 -21.01
C ALA A 86 7.83 -10.96 -20.18
N MET A 87 8.25 -12.19 -20.52
CA MET A 87 9.40 -12.84 -19.89
C MET A 87 10.69 -12.08 -20.23
N ALA A 88 11.51 -11.83 -19.22
CA ALA A 88 12.76 -11.09 -19.35
C ALA A 88 13.98 -11.96 -19.06
N HIS A 89 13.87 -12.90 -18.12
CA HIS A 89 14.96 -13.79 -17.75
C HIS A 89 14.44 -15.11 -17.20
N GLU A 90 15.12 -16.21 -17.52
CA GLU A 90 14.83 -17.53 -16.99
C GLU A 90 16.16 -18.24 -16.67
N ALA A 91 16.23 -18.84 -15.48
CA ALA A 91 17.34 -19.69 -15.06
C ALA A 91 16.76 -20.93 -14.37
N PHE A 92 17.14 -22.09 -14.86
CA PHE A 92 16.69 -23.40 -14.39
C PHE A 92 17.87 -24.16 -13.78
N ASP A 93 17.55 -25.16 -12.95
CA ASP A 93 18.52 -26.06 -12.33
C ASP A 93 19.67 -25.31 -11.59
N LEU A 94 19.34 -24.15 -11.02
CA LEU A 94 20.29 -23.37 -10.23
C LEU A 94 20.68 -24.17 -8.98
N PRO A 95 21.98 -24.25 -8.63
CA PRO A 95 22.41 -25.00 -7.46
C PRO A 95 21.85 -24.39 -6.18
N GLY A 96 21.39 -25.25 -5.27
CA GLY A 96 20.92 -24.84 -3.97
C GLY A 96 22.02 -24.58 -2.97
N THR A 97 21.81 -23.61 -2.08
CA THR A 97 22.65 -23.39 -0.90
C THR A 97 21.77 -22.98 0.26
N PHE A 98 21.83 -23.76 1.34
CA PHE A 98 21.12 -23.46 2.57
C PHE A 98 21.94 -22.51 3.43
N THR A 99 21.31 -21.43 3.88
CA THR A 99 21.82 -20.53 4.91
C THR A 99 20.75 -20.33 5.96
N LYS A 100 21.13 -20.51 7.23
CA LYS A 100 20.21 -20.32 8.36
C LYS A 100 19.74 -18.86 8.43
N THR A 101 18.47 -18.68 8.72
CA THR A 101 17.80 -17.38 8.82
C THR A 101 17.89 -16.84 10.24
N SER A 102 18.17 -15.55 10.38
CA SER A 102 18.11 -14.88 11.68
C SER A 102 16.67 -14.83 12.22
N GLU A 103 16.49 -15.03 13.53
CA GLU A 103 15.20 -14.83 14.21
C GLU A 103 14.73 -13.36 14.17
N THR A 104 15.66 -12.42 13.96
CA THR A 104 15.40 -10.99 13.81
C THR A 104 15.54 -10.53 12.35
N ALA A 105 15.41 -11.44 11.37
CA ALA A 105 15.55 -11.10 9.95
C ALA A 105 14.59 -9.97 9.49
N TYR A 106 13.46 -9.79 10.16
CA TYR A 106 12.57 -8.65 9.92
C TYR A 106 13.23 -7.29 10.17
N MET A 107 14.19 -7.21 11.11
CA MET A 107 14.86 -5.99 11.56
C MET A 107 16.29 -5.88 11.00
N ASP A 108 17.04 -6.98 11.05
CA ASP A 108 18.49 -6.98 10.76
C ASP A 108 18.80 -7.48 9.35
N GLY A 109 17.80 -8.05 8.66
CA GLY A 109 17.96 -8.72 7.38
C GLY A 109 18.40 -10.18 7.54
N CYS A 110 18.39 -10.90 6.43
CA CYS A 110 18.70 -12.34 6.41
C CYS A 110 20.20 -12.65 6.33
N ASP A 111 21.03 -11.72 5.85
CA ASP A 111 22.46 -11.92 5.55
C ASP A 111 22.75 -13.17 4.68
N TRP A 112 21.82 -13.51 3.80
CA TRP A 112 21.97 -14.63 2.87
C TRP A 112 22.96 -14.31 1.75
N PRO A 113 23.72 -15.32 1.25
CA PRO A 113 24.62 -15.14 0.13
C PRO A 113 23.84 -14.91 -1.18
N VAL A 114 24.53 -14.35 -2.17
CA VAL A 114 24.01 -14.27 -3.53
C VAL A 114 23.92 -15.68 -4.13
N LEU A 115 22.73 -16.11 -4.53
CA LEU A 115 22.50 -17.40 -5.20
C LEU A 115 22.45 -17.28 -6.72
N HIS A 116 22.08 -16.10 -7.23
CA HIS A 116 22.00 -15.84 -8.67
C HIS A 116 22.14 -14.33 -8.94
N SER A 117 22.66 -13.98 -10.11
CA SER A 117 22.72 -12.59 -10.56
C SER A 117 22.26 -12.46 -12.01
N TRP A 118 21.61 -11.34 -12.33
CA TRP A 118 21.17 -11.03 -13.69
C TRP A 118 21.57 -9.61 -14.06
N LYS A 119 22.33 -9.46 -15.15
CA LYS A 119 22.61 -8.15 -15.74
C LYS A 119 21.43 -7.71 -16.59
N ILE A 120 20.78 -6.62 -16.20
CA ILE A 120 19.65 -6.05 -16.92
C ILE A 120 20.15 -5.58 -18.31
N PRO A 121 19.52 -5.98 -19.42
CA PRO A 121 19.86 -5.45 -20.73
C PRO A 121 19.74 -3.92 -20.80
N GLU A 122 20.63 -3.23 -21.51
CA GLU A 122 20.59 -1.76 -21.67
C GLU A 122 19.26 -1.24 -22.24
N GLY A 123 18.62 -2.03 -23.12
CA GLY A 123 17.31 -1.70 -23.70
C GLY A 123 16.12 -2.30 -22.95
N GLN A 124 16.30 -2.75 -21.71
CA GLN A 124 15.21 -3.36 -20.95
C GLN A 124 14.10 -2.34 -20.71
N ARG A 125 12.87 -2.72 -21.07
CA ARG A 125 11.72 -1.83 -20.93
C ARG A 125 11.45 -1.50 -19.45
N PRO A 126 11.20 -0.24 -19.06
CA PRO A 126 10.91 0.10 -17.67
C PRO A 126 9.60 -0.52 -17.19
N GLY A 127 9.47 -0.62 -15.86
CA GLY A 127 8.25 -1.08 -15.19
C GLY A 127 8.52 -2.04 -14.03
N PHE A 128 7.45 -2.67 -13.55
CA PHE A 128 7.47 -3.64 -12.47
C PHE A 128 7.85 -5.03 -12.98
N TYR A 129 8.91 -5.61 -12.43
CA TYR A 129 9.37 -6.96 -12.74
C TYR A 129 9.06 -7.89 -11.58
N ARG A 130 8.23 -8.88 -11.86
CA ARG A 130 7.94 -9.93 -10.90
C ARG A 130 8.95 -11.05 -11.06
N VAL A 131 9.45 -11.51 -9.93
CA VAL A 131 10.40 -12.60 -9.79
C VAL A 131 9.67 -13.78 -9.18
N VAL A 132 9.78 -14.94 -9.81
CA VAL A 132 9.16 -16.18 -9.35
C VAL A 132 10.25 -17.22 -9.13
N SER A 133 10.44 -17.60 -7.88
CA SER A 133 11.38 -18.64 -7.46
C SER A 133 10.61 -19.92 -7.16
N THR A 134 11.04 -21.05 -7.74
CA THR A 134 10.37 -22.34 -7.54
C THR A 134 11.35 -23.49 -7.31
N CYS A 135 10.92 -24.48 -6.55
CA CYS A 135 11.62 -25.76 -6.41
C CYS A 135 10.61 -26.91 -6.23
N MET A 136 11.02 -28.12 -6.57
CA MET A 136 10.18 -29.32 -6.45
C MET A 136 10.45 -30.04 -5.13
N ARG A 137 9.39 -30.47 -4.45
CA ARG A 137 9.47 -31.36 -3.28
C ARG A 137 9.50 -32.82 -3.71
N LYS A 138 9.94 -33.69 -2.79
CA LYS A 138 10.05 -35.14 -3.02
C LYS A 138 8.71 -35.81 -3.38
N ASP A 139 7.60 -35.23 -2.91
CA ASP A 139 6.23 -35.67 -3.20
C ASP A 139 5.69 -35.17 -4.55
N GLY A 140 6.47 -34.39 -5.30
CA GLY A 140 6.08 -33.81 -6.58
C GLY A 140 5.31 -32.50 -6.47
N GLU A 141 5.09 -31.95 -5.27
CA GLU A 141 4.54 -30.61 -5.11
C GLU A 141 5.60 -29.54 -5.42
N ARG A 142 5.15 -28.35 -5.84
CA ARG A 142 6.03 -27.24 -6.19
C ARG A 142 5.94 -26.11 -5.18
N PHE A 143 7.05 -25.77 -4.55
CA PHE A 143 7.15 -24.57 -3.73
C PHE A 143 7.31 -23.34 -4.64
N VAL A 144 6.65 -22.22 -4.30
CA VAL A 144 6.69 -20.98 -5.08
C VAL A 144 6.79 -19.78 -4.15
N GLN A 145 7.77 -18.93 -4.40
CA GLN A 145 7.95 -17.64 -3.75
C GLN A 145 7.97 -16.52 -4.80
N HIS A 146 7.49 -15.34 -4.40
CA HIS A 146 7.46 -14.16 -5.25
C HIS A 146 8.36 -13.09 -4.65
N HIS A 147 9.11 -12.43 -5.53
CA HIS A 147 9.87 -11.22 -5.24
C HIS A 147 9.62 -10.19 -6.36
N PHE A 148 10.13 -8.97 -6.22
CA PHE A 148 10.04 -7.98 -7.29
C PHE A 148 11.25 -7.04 -7.30
N PHE A 149 11.42 -6.37 -8.43
CA PHE A 149 12.13 -5.10 -8.51
C PHE A 149 11.52 -4.27 -9.63
N VAL A 150 11.85 -2.98 -9.65
CA VAL A 150 11.47 -2.04 -10.70
C VAL A 150 12.68 -1.78 -11.59
N VAL A 151 12.48 -1.83 -12.91
CA VAL A 151 13.46 -1.28 -13.85
C VAL A 151 13.05 0.16 -14.12
N ARG A 152 13.91 1.11 -13.76
CA ARG A 152 13.67 2.55 -13.89
C ARG A 152 13.68 2.99 -15.36
N PRO A 153 12.93 4.04 -15.70
CA PRO A 153 13.00 4.66 -17.02
C PRO A 153 14.31 5.43 -17.21
N THR A 154 14.82 5.42 -18.44
CA THR A 154 15.90 6.28 -18.93
C THR A 154 15.31 7.32 -19.90
N PRO A 155 16.07 8.37 -20.31
CA PRO A 155 15.63 9.28 -21.36
C PRO A 155 15.20 8.58 -22.66
N GLU A 156 15.82 7.44 -23.00
CA GLU A 156 15.56 6.66 -24.20
C GLU A 156 14.37 5.69 -24.06
N THR A 157 14.03 5.30 -22.83
CA THR A 157 13.02 4.26 -22.56
C THR A 157 11.76 4.77 -21.89
N ARG A 158 11.73 6.05 -21.47
CA ARG A 158 10.57 6.75 -20.90
C ARG A 158 9.33 6.57 -21.78
N GLN A 159 8.20 6.28 -21.16
CA GLN A 159 6.97 5.93 -21.87
C GLN A 159 5.94 7.07 -21.90
N GLY A 160 6.15 8.17 -21.17
CA GLY A 160 5.24 9.31 -21.19
C GLY A 160 5.63 10.40 -20.19
N LYS A 161 4.62 11.19 -19.78
CA LYS A 161 4.76 12.27 -18.80
C LYS A 161 4.05 12.00 -17.47
N ILE A 162 3.52 10.79 -17.32
CA ILE A 162 2.94 10.27 -16.09
C ILE A 162 3.98 9.39 -15.40
N LEU A 163 4.27 9.69 -14.14
CA LEU A 163 5.09 8.88 -13.26
C LEU A 163 4.22 8.22 -12.20
N PHE A 164 4.13 6.90 -12.23
CA PHE A 164 3.41 6.11 -11.24
C PHE A 164 4.36 5.65 -10.13
N MET A 165 4.17 6.17 -8.91
CA MET A 165 4.97 5.79 -7.75
C MET A 165 4.25 4.72 -6.92
N LEU A 166 4.95 3.61 -6.68
CA LEU A 166 4.48 2.50 -5.86
C LEU A 166 4.60 2.84 -4.37
N ALA A 167 3.61 2.44 -3.58
CA ALA A 167 3.57 2.67 -2.13
C ALA A 167 4.48 1.70 -1.34
N THR A 168 5.76 1.58 -1.73
CA THR A 168 6.69 0.57 -1.20
C THR A 168 7.03 0.76 0.29
N GLY A 169 6.89 1.95 0.84
CA GLY A 169 6.98 2.20 2.29
C GLY A 169 5.84 1.54 3.05
N THR A 170 4.62 1.62 2.51
CA THR A 170 3.45 0.87 3.02
C THR A 170 3.69 -0.62 2.89
N TRP A 171 4.20 -1.08 1.75
CA TRP A 171 4.48 -2.51 1.57
C TRP A 171 5.46 -3.01 2.63
N THR A 172 6.56 -2.29 2.86
CA THR A 172 7.54 -2.62 3.91
C THR A 172 6.89 -2.66 5.29
N ALA A 173 6.04 -1.67 5.61
CA ALA A 173 5.35 -1.55 6.90
C ALA A 173 4.38 -2.70 7.20
N TYR A 174 3.82 -3.34 6.16
CA TYR A 174 2.89 -4.46 6.27
C TYR A 174 3.53 -5.83 6.03
N ASN A 175 4.77 -5.89 5.51
CA ASN A 175 5.49 -7.14 5.29
C ASN A 175 5.82 -7.81 6.64
N ASP A 176 5.02 -8.82 7.00
CA ASP A 176 5.17 -9.62 8.22
C ASP A 176 6.20 -10.76 8.07
N TRP A 177 6.81 -10.95 6.90
CA TRP A 177 7.80 -11.99 6.68
C TRP A 177 8.96 -11.86 7.68
N GLY A 178 9.34 -12.98 8.28
CA GLY A 178 10.44 -13.08 9.22
C GLY A 178 10.09 -12.73 10.67
N GLY A 179 8.85 -12.33 10.98
CA GLY A 179 8.37 -12.29 12.37
C GLY A 179 7.70 -11.00 12.82
N ALA A 180 7.93 -9.88 12.15
CA ALA A 180 7.29 -8.62 12.53
C ALA A 180 7.13 -7.65 11.35
N ASN A 181 6.17 -6.75 11.52
CA ASN A 181 5.98 -5.55 10.72
C ASN A 181 5.74 -4.35 11.66
N HIS A 182 5.34 -3.17 11.17
CA HIS A 182 5.13 -2.00 12.04
C HIS A 182 3.86 -2.08 12.91
N TYR A 183 2.98 -3.05 12.66
CA TYR A 183 1.69 -3.21 13.34
C TYR A 183 1.73 -4.28 14.44
N PHE A 184 2.32 -5.43 14.14
CA PHE A 184 2.39 -6.55 15.05
C PHE A 184 3.58 -7.44 14.75
N GLY A 185 3.99 -8.24 15.72
CA GLY A 185 5.15 -9.11 15.54
C GLY A 185 5.75 -9.63 16.82
N THR A 186 6.95 -10.20 16.66
CA THR A 186 7.77 -10.75 17.74
C THR A 186 8.73 -9.73 18.35
N TRP A 187 8.51 -8.43 18.14
CA TRP A 187 9.32 -7.38 18.76
C TRP A 187 8.89 -7.11 20.21
N GLY A 188 9.76 -6.46 20.96
CA GLY A 188 9.52 -6.06 22.35
C GLY A 188 9.85 -7.16 23.37
N PRO A 189 9.87 -6.83 24.67
CA PRO A 189 10.30 -7.75 25.74
C PRO A 189 9.42 -9.00 25.85
N ASN A 190 8.18 -8.92 25.40
CA ASN A 190 7.21 -10.03 25.42
C ASN A 190 7.01 -10.68 24.04
N GLY A 191 7.67 -10.18 22.99
CA GLY A 191 7.55 -10.72 21.64
C GLY A 191 6.14 -10.65 21.04
N ASN A 192 5.42 -9.54 21.29
CA ASN A 192 4.03 -9.36 20.89
C ASN A 192 3.73 -7.93 20.41
N GLU A 193 4.75 -7.23 19.90
CA GLU A 193 4.67 -5.86 19.42
C GLU A 193 5.15 -5.75 17.97
N GLY A 194 4.62 -4.77 17.24
CA GLY A 194 5.20 -4.34 15.97
C GLY A 194 6.59 -3.76 16.16
N SER A 195 7.48 -4.00 15.19
CA SER A 195 8.84 -3.49 15.23
C SER A 195 8.92 -2.06 14.69
N PRO A 196 9.63 -1.14 15.36
CA PRO A 196 9.89 0.18 14.81
C PRO A 196 10.94 0.16 13.69
N HIS A 197 11.64 -0.96 13.46
CA HIS A 197 12.70 -1.08 12.47
C HIS A 197 12.44 -2.26 11.55
N LEU A 198 12.45 -2.04 10.25
CA LEU A 198 12.22 -3.08 9.25
C LEU A 198 13.32 -3.03 8.19
N SER A 199 13.95 -4.19 7.94
CA SER A 199 14.94 -4.35 6.88
C SER A 199 14.26 -4.65 5.55
N LEU A 200 14.84 -4.15 4.46
CA LEU A 200 14.55 -4.57 3.09
C LEU A 200 15.27 -5.87 2.70
N HIS A 201 16.31 -6.25 3.45
CA HIS A 201 17.12 -7.43 3.16
C HIS A 201 16.43 -8.72 3.63
N ARG A 202 15.16 -8.87 3.26
CA ARG A 202 14.30 -10.00 3.58
C ARG A 202 13.27 -10.23 2.46
N PRO A 203 12.79 -11.47 2.29
CA PRO A 203 11.69 -11.77 1.39
C PRO A 203 10.39 -11.02 1.68
N TRP A 204 9.50 -11.01 0.68
CA TRP A 204 8.14 -10.51 0.81
C TRP A 204 7.17 -11.60 1.23
N THR A 205 6.26 -11.25 2.12
CA THR A 205 5.14 -12.12 2.47
C THR A 205 4.27 -12.44 1.26
N ARG A 206 3.88 -13.70 1.18
CA ARG A 206 2.98 -14.20 0.16
C ARG A 206 1.66 -13.42 0.15
N GLY A 207 1.26 -13.02 -1.05
CA GLY A 207 0.03 -12.29 -1.30
C GLY A 207 0.26 -10.81 -1.61
N MET A 208 1.39 -10.23 -1.20
CA MET A 208 1.70 -8.83 -1.53
C MET A 208 1.97 -8.63 -3.02
N LEU A 209 2.70 -9.57 -3.65
CA LEU A 209 3.14 -9.45 -5.05
C LEU A 209 2.29 -10.27 -6.04
N TRP A 210 1.58 -11.28 -5.55
CA TRP A 210 0.65 -12.07 -6.36
C TRP A 210 -0.49 -12.65 -5.53
N LEU A 211 -1.69 -12.62 -6.11
CA LEU A 211 -2.87 -13.28 -5.57
C LEU A 211 -3.58 -14.12 -6.64
N PRO A 212 -4.12 -15.30 -6.28
CA PRO A 212 -4.98 -16.05 -7.18
C PRO A 212 -6.30 -15.31 -7.41
N LYS A 213 -6.93 -15.57 -8.56
CA LYS A 213 -8.28 -15.06 -8.82
C LYS A 213 -9.24 -15.55 -7.74
N GLY A 214 -10.00 -14.62 -7.16
CA GLY A 214 -10.96 -14.92 -6.09
C GLY A 214 -10.39 -14.78 -4.68
N ALA A 215 -9.12 -14.39 -4.52
CA ALA A 215 -8.61 -13.94 -3.22
C ALA A 215 -9.50 -12.84 -2.64
N ALA A 216 -9.73 -12.89 -1.33
CA ALA A 216 -10.57 -11.93 -0.65
C ALA A 216 -9.89 -10.56 -0.56
N ARG A 217 -10.68 -9.49 -0.74
CA ARG A 217 -10.23 -8.12 -0.46
C ARG A 217 -10.48 -7.78 1.01
N ILE A 218 -9.81 -6.73 1.48
CA ILE A 218 -10.00 -6.23 2.84
C ILE A 218 -11.37 -5.57 3.02
N ALA A 219 -11.84 -4.76 2.06
CA ALA A 219 -13.19 -4.20 2.06
C ALA A 219 -14.25 -5.26 1.74
N GLN A 220 -15.43 -5.11 2.33
CA GLN A 220 -16.55 -6.03 2.16
C GLN A 220 -17.13 -5.94 0.75
N ASN A 221 -17.20 -7.10 0.07
CA ASN A 221 -17.74 -7.19 -1.28
C ASN A 221 -19.28 -7.05 -1.31
N ARG A 222 -19.97 -7.58 -0.30
CA ARG A 222 -21.43 -7.51 -0.16
C ARG A 222 -21.78 -6.54 0.96
N MET A 223 -22.82 -5.73 0.73
CA MET A 223 -23.42 -4.91 1.78
C MET A 223 -24.11 -5.82 2.83
N PRO A 224 -23.76 -5.73 4.12
CA PRO A 224 -24.40 -6.53 5.17
C PRO A 224 -25.88 -6.21 5.34
N GLU A 225 -26.68 -7.24 5.58
CA GLU A 225 -28.10 -7.12 5.95
C GLU A 225 -28.26 -6.70 7.42
N MET A 226 -29.50 -6.41 7.82
CA MET A 226 -29.81 -6.13 9.23
C MET A 226 -29.45 -7.35 10.09
N ASN A 227 -28.72 -7.11 11.19
CA ASN A 227 -28.24 -8.14 12.13
C ASN A 227 -27.14 -9.09 11.61
N ASP A 228 -26.60 -8.86 10.41
CA ASP A 228 -25.37 -9.57 9.99
C ASP A 228 -24.23 -9.24 10.97
N LEU A 229 -23.44 -10.27 11.32
CA LEU A 229 -22.21 -10.10 12.08
C LEU A 229 -21.15 -9.36 11.25
N PRO A 230 -20.30 -8.52 11.87
CA PRO A 230 -19.12 -7.96 11.22
C PRO A 230 -18.23 -9.06 10.64
N GLY A 231 -17.88 -8.95 9.36
CA GLY A 231 -17.04 -9.92 8.65
C GLY A 231 -15.65 -9.38 8.31
N TYR A 232 -14.65 -10.28 8.34
CA TYR A 232 -13.27 -10.00 7.94
C TYR A 232 -12.77 -11.00 6.88
N PRO A 233 -13.33 -10.97 5.65
CA PRO A 233 -13.08 -12.02 4.66
C PRO A 233 -11.61 -12.19 4.31
N SER A 234 -10.83 -11.09 4.27
CA SER A 234 -9.39 -11.18 4.01
C SER A 234 -8.66 -12.01 5.05
N LYS A 235 -8.98 -11.84 6.35
CA LYS A 235 -8.35 -12.55 7.46
C LYS A 235 -8.70 -14.04 7.43
N GLU A 236 -9.97 -14.35 7.27
CA GLU A 236 -10.49 -15.72 7.17
C GLU A 236 -9.93 -16.46 5.94
N TRP A 237 -9.88 -15.77 4.80
CA TRP A 237 -9.34 -16.33 3.56
C TRP A 237 -7.82 -16.56 3.68
N GLY A 238 -7.07 -15.59 4.21
CA GLY A 238 -5.63 -15.70 4.38
C GLY A 238 -5.25 -16.86 5.30
N TYR A 239 -5.98 -17.02 6.40
CA TYR A 239 -5.86 -18.18 7.29
C TYR A 239 -6.11 -19.49 6.54
N SER A 240 -7.24 -19.62 5.85
CA SER A 240 -7.64 -20.89 5.22
C SER A 240 -6.76 -21.27 4.02
N HIS A 241 -6.12 -20.31 3.36
CA HIS A 241 -5.36 -20.51 2.14
C HIS A 241 -3.83 -20.38 2.30
N GLY A 242 -3.32 -20.15 3.52
CA GLY A 242 -1.87 -20.08 3.76
C GLY A 242 -1.21 -18.80 3.24
N PHE A 243 -1.87 -17.65 3.39
CA PHE A 243 -1.34 -16.32 3.07
C PHE A 243 -1.05 -15.52 4.35
N GLY A 244 -0.13 -14.56 4.28
CA GLY A 244 0.25 -13.75 5.45
C GLY A 244 -0.92 -12.90 5.95
N GLN A 245 -0.92 -12.53 7.23
CA GLN A 245 -2.08 -11.90 7.86
C GLN A 245 -2.45 -10.53 7.23
N TYR A 246 -1.46 -9.86 6.66
CA TYR A 246 -1.58 -8.51 6.10
C TYR A 246 -1.57 -8.47 4.58
N TYR A 247 -1.70 -9.61 3.88
CA TYR A 247 -1.60 -9.65 2.41
C TYR A 247 -2.59 -8.71 1.70
N ALA A 248 -3.77 -8.47 2.29
CA ALA A 248 -4.83 -7.67 1.69
C ALA A 248 -4.75 -6.18 2.07
N ALA A 249 -3.79 -5.80 2.92
CA ALA A 249 -3.64 -4.43 3.39
C ALA A 249 -2.65 -3.62 2.54
N ALA A 250 -1.74 -4.27 1.80
CA ALA A 250 -0.75 -3.59 0.97
C ALA A 250 -0.26 -4.49 -0.17
N GLY A 251 0.44 -3.90 -1.14
CA GLY A 251 1.18 -4.64 -2.15
C GLY A 251 0.63 -4.52 -3.56
N TRP A 252 1.52 -4.79 -4.53
CA TRP A 252 1.25 -4.81 -5.96
C TRP A 252 -0.03 -5.55 -6.32
N ALA A 253 -0.22 -6.76 -5.78
CA ALA A 253 -1.34 -7.62 -6.17
C ALA A 253 -2.70 -7.09 -5.75
N GLN A 254 -2.76 -6.38 -4.61
CA GLN A 254 -4.01 -5.90 -4.03
C GLN A 254 -4.43 -4.54 -4.60
N PHE A 255 -3.47 -3.68 -4.94
CA PHE A 255 -3.74 -2.29 -5.33
C PHE A 255 -3.07 -1.91 -6.65
N ASP A 256 -1.76 -1.68 -6.65
CA ASP A 256 -1.01 -0.98 -7.70
C ASP A 256 -1.16 -1.63 -9.09
N ARG A 257 -1.17 -2.96 -9.14
CA ARG A 257 -1.32 -3.72 -10.38
C ARG A 257 -2.62 -3.39 -11.10
N HIS A 258 -3.69 -3.10 -10.38
CA HIS A 258 -4.99 -2.80 -10.96
C HIS A 258 -4.95 -1.51 -11.79
N PHE A 259 -4.30 -0.47 -11.26
CA PHE A 259 -4.07 0.77 -11.98
C PHE A 259 -3.17 0.53 -13.19
N ALA A 260 -2.01 -0.11 -13.02
CA ALA A 260 -1.07 -0.33 -14.12
C ALA A 260 -1.69 -1.10 -15.28
N VAL A 261 -2.45 -2.17 -15.00
CA VAL A 261 -3.16 -2.96 -16.02
C VAL A 261 -4.26 -2.14 -16.70
N TRP A 262 -4.99 -1.32 -15.93
CA TRP A 262 -6.03 -0.46 -16.48
C TRP A 262 -5.42 0.62 -17.40
N ALA A 263 -4.42 1.35 -16.92
CA ALA A 263 -3.79 2.46 -17.63
C ALA A 263 -3.14 1.99 -18.94
N GLU A 264 -2.36 0.90 -18.91
CA GLU A 264 -1.79 0.32 -20.14
C GLU A 264 -2.88 -0.15 -21.12
N ARG A 265 -4.01 -0.68 -20.62
CA ARG A 265 -5.15 -1.09 -21.47
C ARG A 265 -5.87 0.11 -22.08
N GLN A 266 -5.90 1.25 -21.40
CA GLN A 266 -6.46 2.50 -21.93
C GLN A 266 -5.52 3.20 -22.92
N GLY A 267 -4.25 2.76 -23.00
CA GLY A 267 -3.26 3.33 -23.92
C GLY A 267 -2.37 4.40 -23.29
N TYR A 268 -2.47 4.65 -21.99
CA TYR A 268 -1.60 5.60 -21.30
C TYR A 268 -0.15 5.10 -21.25
N GLY A 269 0.77 5.97 -21.67
CA GLY A 269 2.19 5.82 -21.43
C GLY A 269 2.57 6.36 -20.06
N PHE A 270 3.09 5.50 -19.19
CA PHE A 270 3.58 5.88 -17.86
C PHE A 270 4.79 5.04 -17.48
N ASP A 271 5.61 5.60 -16.58
CA ASP A 271 6.74 4.91 -15.99
C ASP A 271 6.50 4.64 -14.51
N ILE A 272 7.21 3.64 -13.96
CA ILE A 272 7.02 3.17 -12.59
C ILE A 272 8.29 3.44 -11.79
N ILE A 273 8.14 3.96 -10.58
CA ILE A 273 9.22 4.07 -9.58
C ILE A 273 8.75 3.56 -8.22
N THR A 274 9.71 3.28 -7.34
CA THR A 274 9.46 3.02 -5.91
C THR A 274 9.52 4.34 -5.12
N GLN A 275 8.94 4.37 -3.92
CA GLN A 275 9.11 5.52 -3.02
C GLN A 275 10.59 5.76 -2.66
N THR A 276 11.39 4.69 -2.53
CA THR A 276 12.83 4.79 -2.27
C THR A 276 13.58 5.48 -3.42
N ASP A 277 13.14 5.29 -4.67
CA ASP A 277 13.69 6.05 -5.80
C ASP A 277 13.44 7.56 -5.61
N LEU A 278 12.23 7.95 -5.23
CA LEU A 278 11.91 9.36 -5.01
C LEU A 278 12.71 9.96 -3.85
N HIS A 279 12.91 9.18 -2.78
CA HIS A 279 13.72 9.58 -1.63
C HIS A 279 15.18 9.85 -2.01
N LEU A 280 15.78 8.96 -2.81
CA LEU A 280 17.20 9.02 -3.16
C LEU A 280 17.50 9.87 -4.41
N ARG A 281 16.51 10.04 -5.29
CA ARG A 281 16.64 10.68 -6.61
C ARG A 281 15.46 11.62 -6.90
N PRO A 282 15.33 12.73 -6.15
CA PRO A 282 14.23 13.67 -6.31
C PRO A 282 14.17 14.29 -7.72
N GLU A 283 15.31 14.37 -8.42
CA GLU A 283 15.42 14.87 -9.79
C GLU A 283 14.61 14.06 -10.81
N ILE A 284 14.19 12.84 -10.49
CA ILE A 284 13.34 12.02 -11.37
C ILE A 284 12.05 12.79 -11.74
N LEU A 285 11.50 13.61 -10.85
CA LEU A 285 10.28 14.38 -11.12
C LEU A 285 10.48 15.53 -12.12
N ASP A 286 11.71 15.93 -12.46
CA ASP A 286 11.97 17.02 -13.41
C ASP A 286 11.49 16.68 -14.84
N ASP A 287 11.30 15.38 -15.09
CA ASP A 287 11.05 14.81 -16.39
C ASP A 287 9.57 14.54 -16.72
N TYR A 288 8.70 14.71 -15.72
CA TYR A 288 7.27 14.37 -15.74
C TYR A 288 6.40 15.59 -15.42
N THR A 289 5.13 15.54 -15.81
CA THR A 289 4.13 16.58 -15.52
C THR A 289 3.07 16.11 -14.53
N CYS A 290 2.93 14.78 -14.36
CA CYS A 290 1.98 14.16 -13.46
C CYS A 290 2.67 13.09 -12.61
N LEU A 291 2.60 13.23 -11.29
CA LEU A 291 2.82 12.13 -10.35
C LEU A 291 1.47 11.43 -10.10
N VAL A 292 1.49 10.10 -10.01
CA VAL A 292 0.34 9.29 -9.63
C VAL A 292 0.71 8.38 -8.47
N THR A 293 -0.15 8.30 -7.45
CA THR A 293 -0.14 7.22 -6.45
C THR A 293 -1.53 6.62 -6.33
N VAL A 294 -1.63 5.34 -5.95
CA VAL A 294 -2.91 4.62 -5.90
C VAL A 294 -2.99 3.68 -4.70
N GLY A 295 -4.22 3.35 -4.28
CA GLY A 295 -4.45 2.32 -3.27
C GLY A 295 -4.03 2.75 -1.88
N HIS A 296 -3.29 1.89 -1.19
CA HIS A 296 -2.87 2.15 0.18
C HIS A 296 -1.48 2.79 0.24
N ASP A 297 -1.46 4.12 0.39
CA ASP A 297 -0.27 4.97 0.27
C ASP A 297 -0.03 5.77 1.55
N GLU A 298 0.37 5.04 2.60
CA GLU A 298 0.32 5.49 4.00
C GLU A 298 1.65 5.97 4.58
N TYR A 299 2.76 5.35 4.18
CA TYR A 299 4.07 5.58 4.80
C TYR A 299 4.99 6.36 3.87
N TRP A 300 5.42 7.55 4.31
CA TRP A 300 6.21 8.48 3.51
C TRP A 300 7.38 9.06 4.31
N SER A 301 8.54 9.20 3.69
CA SER A 301 9.63 9.95 4.34
C SER A 301 9.40 11.46 4.24
N TRP A 302 10.05 12.21 5.12
CA TRP A 302 10.05 13.67 5.05
C TRP A 302 10.50 14.17 3.67
N ASP A 303 11.62 13.65 3.16
CA ASP A 303 12.19 14.05 1.87
C ASP A 303 11.29 13.72 0.67
N MET A 304 10.64 12.55 0.67
CA MET A 304 9.67 12.20 -0.37
C MET A 304 8.55 13.22 -0.42
N ARG A 305 7.98 13.53 0.75
CA ARG A 305 6.86 14.46 0.86
C ARG A 305 7.27 15.86 0.43
N LYS A 306 8.44 16.34 0.87
CA LYS A 306 8.97 17.65 0.48
C LYS A 306 9.20 17.75 -1.02
N THR A 307 9.75 16.69 -1.61
CA THR A 307 10.00 16.57 -3.05
C THR A 307 8.72 16.69 -3.86
N VAL A 308 7.63 16.02 -3.45
CA VAL A 308 6.33 16.13 -4.13
C VAL A 308 5.74 17.53 -3.97
N GLU A 309 5.81 18.12 -2.78
CA GLU A 309 5.34 19.50 -2.58
C GLU A 309 6.08 20.49 -3.49
N ASP A 310 7.40 20.38 -3.62
CA ASP A 310 8.22 21.23 -4.48
C ASP A 310 7.91 21.01 -5.97
N PHE A 311 7.67 19.76 -6.36
CA PHE A 311 7.25 19.41 -7.71
C PHE A 311 5.92 20.07 -8.08
N VAL A 312 4.93 20.05 -7.18
CA VAL A 312 3.65 20.71 -7.43
C VAL A 312 3.81 22.23 -7.43
N GLU A 313 4.58 22.78 -6.49
CA GLU A 313 4.81 24.23 -6.39
C GLU A 313 5.37 24.82 -7.69
N ARG A 314 6.29 24.08 -8.34
CA ARG A 314 6.92 24.49 -9.60
C ARG A 314 6.11 24.10 -10.86
N GLY A 315 4.89 23.58 -10.74
CA GLY A 315 3.97 23.36 -11.87
C GLY A 315 3.77 21.92 -12.30
N GLY A 316 4.35 20.96 -11.57
CA GLY A 316 3.93 19.57 -11.64
C GLY A 316 2.53 19.38 -11.09
N ASN A 317 1.86 18.29 -11.46
CA ASN A 317 0.53 17.96 -10.95
C ASN A 317 0.54 16.60 -10.26
N PHE A 318 -0.36 16.41 -9.30
CA PHE A 318 -0.44 15.16 -8.53
C PHE A 318 -1.86 14.60 -8.59
N SER A 319 -2.02 13.40 -9.18
CA SER A 319 -3.25 12.61 -9.09
C SER A 319 -3.09 11.50 -8.06
N ARG A 320 -3.74 11.65 -6.91
CA ARG A 320 -3.73 10.62 -5.86
C ARG A 320 -5.05 9.86 -5.84
N PHE A 321 -5.01 8.58 -6.19
CA PHE A 321 -6.14 7.66 -6.15
C PHE A 321 -5.97 6.63 -5.03
N GLY A 322 -5.71 7.11 -3.82
CA GLY A 322 -5.36 6.30 -2.66
C GLY A 322 -5.87 6.88 -1.35
N GLY A 323 -5.76 6.10 -0.28
CA GLY A 323 -6.21 6.46 1.07
C GLY A 323 -5.11 6.26 2.12
N ASN A 324 -5.42 6.73 3.33
CA ASN A 324 -4.62 6.64 4.55
C ASN A 324 -3.28 7.38 4.54
N PHE A 325 -3.23 8.63 4.06
CA PHE A 325 -1.98 9.41 4.12
C PHE A 325 -1.65 9.82 5.56
N LEU A 326 -0.87 9.00 6.29
CA LEU A 326 -0.81 9.09 7.75
C LEU A 326 0.59 9.11 8.37
N TRP A 327 1.50 8.20 8.03
CA TRP A 327 2.74 8.01 8.80
C TRP A 327 3.96 8.65 8.15
N GLN A 328 4.70 9.42 8.96
CA GLN A 328 6.07 9.78 8.66
C GLN A 328 7.02 8.62 8.99
N ILE A 329 7.89 8.28 8.04
CA ILE A 329 8.99 7.32 8.21
C ILE A 329 10.35 7.97 8.04
N ARG A 330 11.39 7.27 8.50
CA ARG A 330 12.76 7.46 8.05
C ARG A 330 13.17 6.28 7.19
N LEU A 331 13.90 6.59 6.12
CA LEU A 331 14.67 5.61 5.36
C LEU A 331 16.14 5.80 5.76
N GLU A 332 16.70 4.80 6.40
CA GLU A 332 18.09 4.73 6.84
C GLU A 332 18.86 3.73 5.96
N ASP A 333 20.19 3.75 6.06
CA ASP A 333 21.08 2.83 5.32
C ASP A 333 20.81 2.82 3.80
N ASP A 334 20.77 4.02 3.20
CA ASP A 334 20.44 4.23 1.77
C ASP A 334 19.11 3.57 1.34
N GLY A 335 18.14 3.54 2.27
CA GLY A 335 16.82 2.97 2.05
C GLY A 335 16.69 1.49 2.39
N ALA A 336 17.77 0.82 2.83
CA ALA A 336 17.74 -0.58 3.24
C ALA A 336 17.00 -0.81 4.57
N ARG A 337 16.82 0.24 5.39
CA ARG A 337 16.11 0.16 6.67
C ARG A 337 15.00 1.20 6.74
N GLN A 338 13.77 0.76 7.00
CA GLN A 338 12.63 1.64 7.29
C GLN A 338 12.42 1.74 8.80
N VAL A 339 12.29 2.97 9.31
CA VAL A 339 12.06 3.25 10.73
C VAL A 339 10.75 4.00 10.94
N CYS A 340 9.91 3.49 11.84
CA CYS A 340 8.68 4.12 12.25
C CYS A 340 8.28 3.75 13.69
N TRP A 341 8.35 4.72 14.61
CA TRP A 341 7.99 4.51 16.01
C TRP A 341 6.48 4.67 16.28
N LYS A 342 5.70 5.17 15.32
CA LYS A 342 4.24 5.34 15.38
C LYS A 342 3.80 6.02 16.69
N THR A 343 2.85 5.45 17.42
CA THR A 343 2.34 5.96 18.69
C THR A 343 3.40 6.00 19.81
N LYS A 344 4.50 5.27 19.67
CA LYS A 344 5.62 5.28 20.64
C LYS A 344 6.60 6.42 20.38
N ALA A 345 6.51 7.10 19.23
CA ALA A 345 7.49 8.09 18.81
C ALA A 345 7.75 9.20 19.84
N PRO A 346 6.72 9.82 20.48
CA PRO A 346 6.94 10.88 21.47
C PRO A 346 7.72 10.43 22.71
N LYS A 347 7.84 9.12 22.96
CA LYS A 347 8.51 8.56 24.14
C LYS A 347 9.82 7.86 23.79
N MET A 348 9.89 7.23 22.61
CA MET A 348 10.93 6.26 22.28
C MET A 348 11.75 6.60 21.05
N ASP A 349 11.25 7.45 20.14
CA ASP A 349 12.01 7.79 18.94
C ASP A 349 13.31 8.52 19.34
N PRO A 350 14.51 8.05 18.93
CA PRO A 350 15.77 8.68 19.29
C PRO A 350 15.89 10.15 18.88
N VAL A 351 15.17 10.59 17.83
CA VAL A 351 15.26 11.96 17.31
C VAL A 351 14.32 12.94 18.02
N ARG A 352 13.45 12.47 18.93
CA ARG A 352 12.36 13.28 19.51
C ARG A 352 12.84 14.52 20.29
N ASP A 353 14.02 14.43 20.88
CA ASP A 353 14.62 15.46 21.76
C ASP A 353 15.75 16.23 21.06
N ASP A 354 16.13 15.85 19.83
CA ASP A 354 17.17 16.52 19.05
C ASP A 354 16.55 17.67 18.22
N PRO A 355 16.82 18.96 18.52
CA PRO A 355 16.23 20.07 17.78
C PRO A 355 16.56 20.09 16.28
N GLN A 356 17.67 19.49 15.87
CA GLN A 356 18.07 19.44 14.46
C GLN A 356 17.34 18.35 13.70
N GLN A 357 16.96 17.27 14.38
CA GLN A 357 16.34 16.08 13.77
C GLN A 357 14.88 15.88 14.16
N LYS A 358 14.31 16.72 15.04
CA LYS A 358 12.93 16.58 15.52
C LYS A 358 11.90 16.58 14.39
N HIS A 359 12.18 17.28 13.29
CA HIS A 359 11.32 17.26 12.09
C HIS A 359 11.27 15.89 11.40
N LEU A 360 12.16 14.96 11.76
CA LEU A 360 12.21 13.56 11.30
C LEU A 360 11.56 12.59 12.28
N LEU A 361 10.78 13.09 13.26
CA LEU A 361 10.01 12.25 14.18
C LEU A 361 9.07 11.34 13.39
N THR A 362 9.05 10.05 13.73
CA THR A 362 8.27 9.05 12.98
C THR A 362 6.92 8.76 13.61
N ALA A 363 6.10 9.80 13.70
CA ALA A 363 4.72 9.77 14.17
C ALA A 363 3.74 10.05 13.01
N SER A 364 2.44 10.18 13.29
CA SER A 364 1.48 10.61 12.28
C SER A 364 1.76 12.06 11.87
N TRP A 365 1.46 12.40 10.62
CA TRP A 365 1.67 13.72 10.04
C TRP A 365 0.98 14.84 10.82
N GLU A 366 -0.23 14.58 11.31
CA GLU A 366 -1.05 15.50 12.11
C GLU A 366 -0.69 15.50 13.61
N SER A 367 0.25 14.65 14.05
CA SER A 367 0.65 14.61 15.46
C SER A 367 1.22 15.95 15.93
N GLY A 368 1.05 16.27 17.21
CA GLY A 368 1.63 17.47 17.79
C GLY A 368 3.17 17.51 17.72
N GLY A 369 3.82 16.36 17.53
CA GLY A 369 5.27 16.26 17.37
C GLY A 369 5.78 16.56 15.95
N VAL A 370 4.99 16.27 14.92
CA VAL A 370 5.33 16.47 13.49
C VAL A 370 4.72 17.77 12.96
N SER A 371 3.43 18.00 13.20
CA SER A 371 2.69 19.22 12.84
C SER A 371 2.82 19.62 11.36
N TRP A 372 2.76 18.64 10.47
CA TRP A 372 2.75 18.84 9.02
C TRP A 372 1.55 18.08 8.46
N PRO A 373 0.31 18.62 8.52
CA PRO A 373 -0.91 17.86 8.20
C PRO A 373 -0.92 17.43 6.73
N GLY A 374 -1.35 16.21 6.43
CA GLY A 374 -1.38 15.64 5.07
C GLY A 374 -2.05 16.54 4.03
N ALA A 375 -3.04 17.34 4.47
CA ALA A 375 -3.80 18.26 3.66
C ALA A 375 -2.93 19.32 2.95
N SER A 376 -1.76 19.66 3.50
CA SER A 376 -0.82 20.56 2.81
C SER A 376 -0.34 19.96 1.49
N THR A 377 -0.18 18.64 1.43
CA THR A 377 0.41 17.93 0.28
C THR A 377 -0.67 17.34 -0.61
N VAL A 378 -1.63 16.62 -0.02
CA VAL A 378 -2.64 15.83 -0.76
C VAL A 378 -4.06 16.38 -0.63
N GLY A 379 -4.27 17.53 0.02
CA GLY A 379 -5.59 18.15 0.16
C GLY A 379 -6.57 17.42 1.10
N VAL A 380 -6.11 16.37 1.81
CA VAL A 380 -6.85 15.58 2.81
C VAL A 380 -5.87 15.01 3.85
N ASN A 381 -6.38 14.53 4.98
CA ASN A 381 -5.63 13.94 6.10
C ASN A 381 -6.09 12.51 6.41
N GLY A 382 -5.15 11.65 6.80
CA GLY A 382 -5.45 10.32 7.35
C GLY A 382 -6.06 10.33 8.75
N CYS A 383 -5.89 11.41 9.54
CA CYS A 383 -6.54 11.52 10.85
C CYS A 383 -8.02 11.96 10.81
N HIS A 384 -8.47 12.53 9.68
CA HIS A 384 -9.84 13.00 9.47
C HIS A 384 -10.63 12.16 8.43
N GLY A 385 -9.96 11.16 7.86
CA GLY A 385 -10.55 9.98 7.22
C GLY A 385 -10.03 8.72 7.92
N MET A 386 -10.50 7.52 7.56
CA MET A 386 -10.20 6.25 8.23
C MET A 386 -11.15 5.17 7.68
N TYR A 387 -11.90 4.44 8.50
CA TYR A 387 -12.49 3.20 8.03
C TYR A 387 -13.91 3.36 7.46
N GLY A 388 -14.12 2.65 6.34
CA GLY A 388 -15.42 2.43 5.74
C GLY A 388 -15.48 1.07 5.06
N SER A 389 -16.65 0.45 5.02
CA SER A 389 -16.86 -0.83 4.33
C SER A 389 -15.93 -1.97 4.81
N TRP A 390 -15.46 -1.95 6.06
CA TRP A 390 -14.56 -2.98 6.63
C TRP A 390 -14.99 -3.32 8.06
N GLY A 391 -15.11 -4.60 8.40
CA GLY A 391 -15.53 -5.02 9.74
C GLY A 391 -16.82 -4.34 10.21
N GLY A 392 -16.79 -3.78 11.43
CA GLY A 392 -17.84 -2.95 12.03
C GLY A 392 -17.75 -1.46 11.70
N PHE A 393 -16.82 -1.04 10.85
CA PHE A 393 -16.64 0.37 10.45
C PHE A 393 -17.55 0.75 9.29
N ALA A 394 -18.61 1.50 9.61
CA ALA A 394 -19.63 1.93 8.66
C ALA A 394 -20.06 0.81 7.68
N PRO A 395 -20.47 -0.39 8.17
CA PRO A 395 -20.65 -1.59 7.34
C PRO A 395 -21.72 -1.40 6.25
N ARG A 396 -22.67 -0.50 6.49
CA ARG A 396 -23.79 -0.16 5.57
C ARG A 396 -23.71 1.27 5.07
N GLY A 397 -22.51 1.87 5.05
CA GLY A 397 -22.25 3.22 4.54
C GLY A 397 -22.48 3.34 3.04
N SER A 398 -22.18 4.51 2.46
CA SER A 398 -22.47 4.82 1.05
C SER A 398 -21.77 3.91 0.03
N ARG A 399 -20.59 3.35 0.38
CA ARG A 399 -19.71 2.54 -0.49
C ARG A 399 -19.20 3.25 -1.75
N GLY A 400 -19.61 4.48 -1.98
CA GLY A 400 -19.19 5.39 -3.03
C GLY A 400 -19.14 6.82 -2.50
N PHE A 401 -18.98 7.80 -3.38
CA PHE A 401 -18.89 9.21 -3.00
C PHE A 401 -20.14 9.98 -3.44
N THR A 402 -20.70 10.80 -2.55
CA THR A 402 -21.79 11.74 -2.87
C THR A 402 -21.21 13.01 -3.49
N VAL A 403 -21.70 13.42 -4.66
CA VAL A 403 -21.20 14.58 -5.43
C VAL A 403 -21.78 15.88 -4.89
N TYR A 404 -20.94 16.90 -4.73
CA TYR A 404 -21.34 18.25 -4.30
C TYR A 404 -20.97 19.35 -5.30
N ARG A 405 -19.97 19.13 -6.16
CA ARG A 405 -19.52 20.11 -7.17
C ARG A 405 -19.44 19.50 -8.57
N PRO A 406 -20.57 19.09 -9.17
CA PRO A 406 -20.59 18.38 -10.45
C PRO A 406 -20.00 19.19 -11.62
N GLU A 407 -19.92 20.52 -11.50
CA GLU A 407 -19.38 21.41 -12.53
C GLU A 407 -17.84 21.42 -12.59
N HIS A 408 -17.16 20.83 -11.61
CA HIS A 408 -15.70 20.74 -11.61
C HIS A 408 -15.19 19.86 -12.75
N TRP A 409 -14.06 20.23 -13.37
CA TRP A 409 -13.49 19.56 -14.55
C TRP A 409 -13.29 18.05 -14.34
N ALA A 410 -13.03 17.62 -13.11
CA ALA A 410 -12.86 16.20 -12.77
C ALA A 410 -14.09 15.36 -13.12
N PHE A 411 -15.30 15.94 -13.12
CA PHE A 411 -16.56 15.26 -13.45
C PHE A 411 -17.05 15.53 -14.88
N GLU A 412 -16.27 16.21 -15.72
CA GLU A 412 -16.66 16.45 -17.10
C GLU A 412 -16.94 15.12 -17.84
N GLY A 413 -18.03 15.09 -18.62
CA GLY A 413 -18.44 13.90 -19.37
C GLY A 413 -19.08 12.78 -18.54
N THR A 414 -19.31 12.97 -17.24
CA THR A 414 -19.90 11.94 -16.37
C THR A 414 -21.43 11.96 -16.26
N ASP A 415 -22.08 13.09 -16.58
CA ASP A 415 -23.50 13.38 -16.26
C ASP A 415 -23.85 13.28 -14.76
N LEU A 416 -22.84 13.29 -13.87
CA LEU A 416 -23.07 13.37 -12.43
C LEU A 416 -23.64 14.73 -12.04
N ARG A 417 -24.58 14.73 -11.09
CA ARG A 417 -25.24 15.92 -10.55
C ARG A 417 -25.07 16.00 -9.04
N TYR A 418 -25.41 17.16 -8.49
CA TYR A 418 -25.42 17.36 -7.05
C TYR A 418 -26.27 16.27 -6.37
N ALA A 419 -25.71 15.68 -5.31
CA ALA A 419 -26.23 14.57 -4.52
C ALA A 419 -26.25 13.18 -5.18
N ASP A 420 -25.80 13.02 -6.43
CA ASP A 420 -25.58 11.68 -7.00
C ASP A 420 -24.49 10.94 -6.22
N VAL A 421 -24.61 9.61 -6.16
CA VAL A 421 -23.60 8.74 -5.55
C VAL A 421 -22.98 7.87 -6.63
N PHE A 422 -21.66 7.97 -6.82
CA PHE A 422 -20.94 7.15 -7.80
C PHE A 422 -20.04 6.11 -7.14
N GLY A 423 -19.81 5.00 -7.85
CA GLY A 423 -18.90 3.94 -7.42
C GLY A 423 -19.38 3.05 -6.27
N ALA A 424 -20.62 3.22 -5.78
CA ALA A 424 -21.18 2.42 -4.69
C ALA A 424 -21.26 0.91 -5.02
N GLU A 425 -21.68 0.57 -6.23
CA GLU A 425 -21.71 -0.83 -6.71
C GLU A 425 -20.30 -1.40 -6.86
N ALA A 426 -19.36 -0.56 -7.34
CA ALA A 426 -17.96 -0.92 -7.44
C ALA A 426 -17.23 -0.89 -6.08
N GLY A 427 -17.87 -0.43 -5.00
CA GLY A 427 -17.31 -0.39 -3.64
C GLY A 427 -16.04 0.42 -3.52
N ILE A 428 -15.98 1.59 -4.17
CA ILE A 428 -14.76 2.41 -4.24
C ILE A 428 -14.47 3.23 -2.98
N PHE A 429 -15.44 3.34 -2.07
CA PHE A 429 -15.27 3.95 -0.76
C PHE A 429 -15.10 2.84 0.27
N GLY A 430 -13.87 2.52 0.63
CA GLY A 430 -13.65 1.48 1.62
C GLY A 430 -12.21 1.18 1.97
N TYR A 431 -12.10 0.25 2.92
CA TYR A 431 -10.95 0.05 3.78
C TYR A 431 -10.59 1.33 4.49
N GLU A 432 -9.65 2.12 3.98
CA GLU A 432 -9.29 3.41 4.52
C GLU A 432 -9.56 4.54 3.51
N VAL A 433 -9.99 5.67 4.03
CA VAL A 433 -10.29 6.89 3.29
C VAL A 433 -9.61 8.09 3.94
N ASP A 434 -9.42 9.18 3.21
CA ASP A 434 -8.82 10.41 3.74
C ASP A 434 -9.82 11.58 3.68
N GLY A 435 -9.80 12.45 4.68
CA GLY A 435 -10.76 13.55 4.80
C GLY A 435 -10.18 14.79 5.46
N LEU A 436 -11.05 15.77 5.71
CA LEU A 436 -10.73 17.02 6.40
C LEU A 436 -11.71 17.23 7.54
N ASN A 437 -11.38 18.15 8.44
CA ASN A 437 -12.42 18.84 9.20
C ASN A 437 -13.22 19.75 8.25
N TYR A 438 -14.55 19.73 8.33
CA TYR A 438 -15.41 20.44 7.38
C TYR A 438 -16.72 20.92 8.02
N THR A 439 -17.34 21.91 7.37
CA THR A 439 -18.69 22.40 7.68
C THR A 439 -19.55 22.40 6.41
N PHE A 440 -20.86 22.51 6.59
CA PHE A 440 -21.81 22.72 5.50
C PHE A 440 -22.32 24.15 5.50
N GLU A 441 -22.20 24.82 4.36
CA GLU A 441 -22.84 26.10 4.12
C GLU A 441 -23.78 25.98 2.92
N ARG A 442 -25.08 26.23 3.15
CA ARG A 442 -26.12 26.21 2.10
C ARG A 442 -26.12 24.93 1.24
N GLY A 443 -25.81 23.79 1.85
CA GLY A 443 -25.81 22.47 1.17
C GLY A 443 -24.46 22.06 0.56
N LEU A 444 -23.42 22.89 0.66
CA LEU A 444 -22.09 22.55 0.13
C LEU A 444 -21.06 22.35 1.25
N PRO A 445 -20.17 21.36 1.15
CA PRO A 445 -19.11 21.13 2.13
C PRO A 445 -17.92 22.07 1.88
N TYR A 446 -17.36 22.59 2.98
CA TYR A 446 -16.18 23.46 2.99
C TYR A 446 -15.21 23.01 4.08
N PRO A 447 -13.90 22.96 3.79
CA PRO A 447 -12.89 22.76 4.82
C PRO A 447 -13.01 23.80 5.92
N VAL A 448 -12.85 23.37 7.18
CA VAL A 448 -12.68 24.29 8.31
C VAL A 448 -11.21 24.72 8.34
N ALA A 449 -10.97 26.01 8.62
CA ALA A 449 -9.62 26.53 8.78
C ALA A 449 -8.91 25.84 9.96
N ASP A 450 -7.71 25.32 9.73
CA ASP A 450 -6.96 24.48 10.66
C ASP A 450 -5.44 24.70 10.40
N PRO A 451 -4.57 24.79 11.44
CA PRO A 451 -3.13 25.00 11.22
C PRO A 451 -2.49 24.07 10.19
N GLY A 452 -1.85 24.66 9.18
CA GLY A 452 -1.14 23.93 8.12
C GLY A 452 -2.03 23.40 7.00
N VAL A 453 -3.36 23.50 7.11
CA VAL A 453 -4.29 23.18 6.03
C VAL A 453 -4.40 24.40 5.08
N PRO A 454 -4.06 24.24 3.78
CA PRO A 454 -4.14 25.34 2.83
C PRO A 454 -5.56 25.87 2.62
N GLU A 455 -5.67 27.17 2.37
CA GLU A 455 -6.89 27.75 1.81
C GLU A 455 -7.11 27.27 0.36
N GLY A 456 -8.36 27.23 -0.09
CA GLY A 456 -8.68 26.92 -1.49
C GLY A 456 -8.78 25.44 -1.84
N ILE A 457 -8.80 24.53 -0.86
CA ILE A 457 -9.20 23.14 -1.10
C ILE A 457 -10.71 23.08 -1.40
N GLU A 458 -11.07 22.50 -2.54
CA GLU A 458 -12.45 22.24 -2.92
C GLU A 458 -12.83 20.80 -2.60
N ILE A 459 -13.84 20.60 -1.74
CA ILE A 459 -14.45 19.29 -1.53
C ILE A 459 -15.45 19.03 -2.67
N LEU A 460 -15.11 18.09 -3.55
CA LEU A 460 -15.86 17.80 -4.77
C LEU A 460 -16.95 16.75 -4.54
N ALA A 461 -16.59 15.70 -3.81
CA ALA A 461 -17.47 14.61 -3.42
C ALA A 461 -17.01 14.04 -2.07
N MET A 462 -17.91 13.49 -1.26
CA MET A 462 -17.53 12.90 0.02
C MET A 462 -18.53 11.86 0.54
N SER A 463 -18.10 11.06 1.51
CA SER A 463 -18.98 10.22 2.33
C SER A 463 -18.44 10.06 3.75
N PRO A 464 -19.30 9.86 4.76
CA PRO A 464 -18.87 9.66 6.15
C PRO A 464 -18.06 8.38 6.37
N ALA A 465 -17.14 8.42 7.34
CA ALA A 465 -16.29 7.32 7.80
C ALA A 465 -16.13 7.37 9.33
N VAL A 466 -15.51 6.35 9.94
CA VAL A 466 -15.39 6.23 11.41
C VAL A 466 -14.07 5.61 11.87
N LEU A 467 -13.55 6.04 13.03
CA LEU A 467 -12.27 5.51 13.60
C LEU A 467 -12.48 4.39 14.59
N PHE A 468 -13.74 4.02 14.82
CA PHE A 468 -14.10 3.02 15.81
C PHE A 468 -15.19 2.10 15.28
N GLU A 469 -15.19 0.88 15.79
CA GLU A 469 -16.25 -0.09 15.55
C GLU A 469 -17.36 0.10 16.59
N TYR A 470 -18.61 0.21 16.13
CA TYR A 470 -19.76 0.17 17.03
C TYR A 470 -19.95 -1.26 17.53
N GLU A 471 -19.50 -1.53 18.76
CA GLU A 471 -19.61 -2.86 19.34
C GLU A 471 -21.04 -3.16 19.82
N HIS A 472 -21.61 -4.24 19.32
CA HIS A 472 -22.89 -4.80 19.78
C HIS A 472 -22.65 -5.94 20.78
N GLU A 473 -23.42 -5.94 21.86
CA GLU A 473 -23.46 -7.04 22.83
C GLU A 473 -24.30 -8.20 22.28
N GLY A 474 -23.77 -9.42 22.36
CA GLY A 474 -24.49 -10.62 21.96
C GLY A 474 -23.57 -11.77 21.58
N PRO A 475 -24.08 -13.01 21.56
CA PRO A 475 -23.29 -14.16 21.16
C PRO A 475 -22.83 -14.04 19.70
N GLY A 476 -21.52 -14.21 19.47
CA GLY A 476 -20.94 -14.29 18.12
C GLY A 476 -20.32 -13.00 17.57
N TYR A 477 -20.56 -11.84 18.17
CA TYR A 477 -19.91 -10.59 17.75
C TYR A 477 -18.41 -10.61 18.09
N ARG A 478 -17.56 -10.32 17.10
CA ARG A 478 -16.10 -10.19 17.23
C ARG A 478 -15.63 -8.98 16.43
N TYR A 479 -14.82 -8.15 17.05
CA TYR A 479 -14.28 -6.91 16.48
C TYR A 479 -12.75 -7.00 16.42
N TYR A 480 -12.15 -6.43 15.37
CA TYR A 480 -10.72 -6.61 15.09
C TYR A 480 -9.89 -5.43 15.58
N VAL A 481 -10.25 -4.21 15.16
CA VAL A 481 -9.53 -2.98 15.54
C VAL A 481 -10.19 -2.33 16.75
N ARG A 482 -11.52 -2.44 16.87
CA ARG A 482 -12.31 -1.78 17.92
C ARG A 482 -12.09 -0.27 17.90
N ASP A 483 -11.39 0.29 18.86
CA ASP A 483 -11.00 1.71 18.91
C ASP A 483 -9.48 1.92 19.12
N SER A 484 -8.65 0.91 18.86
CA SER A 484 -7.19 1.00 19.09
C SER A 484 -6.54 2.15 18.33
N ASP A 485 -6.94 2.34 17.07
CA ASP A 485 -6.39 3.40 16.21
C ASP A 485 -6.88 4.78 16.65
N LEU A 486 -8.14 4.88 17.11
CA LEU A 486 -8.69 6.10 17.71
C LEU A 486 -7.91 6.52 18.95
N VAL A 487 -7.63 5.57 19.84
CA VAL A 487 -6.81 5.82 21.03
C VAL A 487 -5.41 6.26 20.62
N GLY A 488 -4.76 5.52 19.72
CA GLY A 488 -3.41 5.82 19.26
C GLY A 488 -3.26 7.21 18.62
N LEU A 489 -4.19 7.61 17.75
CA LEU A 489 -4.16 8.94 17.13
C LEU A 489 -4.51 10.05 18.12
N ALA A 490 -5.45 9.82 19.04
CA ALA A 490 -5.80 10.80 20.08
C ALA A 490 -4.64 11.03 21.07
N GLU A 491 -3.79 10.04 21.32
CA GLU A 491 -2.58 10.17 22.15
C GLU A 491 -1.46 10.96 21.44
N LEU A 492 -1.47 10.99 20.11
CA LEU A 492 -0.50 11.72 19.29
C LEU A 492 -0.92 13.17 19.00
N ALA A 493 -2.19 13.50 19.21
CA ALA A 493 -2.74 14.82 18.93
C ALA A 493 -2.06 15.92 19.75
N ALA A 494 -2.07 17.15 19.23
CA ALA A 494 -1.63 18.32 19.99
C ALA A 494 -2.61 18.70 21.12
N GLU A 495 -3.87 18.30 20.99
CA GLU A 495 -4.94 18.55 21.96
C GLU A 495 -4.97 17.53 23.10
N ASP A 496 -5.69 17.84 24.18
CA ASP A 496 -5.96 16.87 25.25
C ASP A 496 -6.65 15.61 24.70
N THR A 497 -6.18 14.42 25.10
CA THR A 497 -6.64 13.13 24.56
C THR A 497 -8.17 12.96 24.56
N PRO A 498 -8.95 13.33 25.61
CA PRO A 498 -10.41 13.22 25.55
C PRO A 498 -11.07 14.15 24.52
N VAL A 499 -10.44 15.29 24.20
CA VAL A 499 -10.90 16.22 23.15
C VAL A 499 -10.58 15.62 21.79
N ALA A 500 -9.32 15.23 21.56
CA ALA A 500 -8.89 14.61 20.32
C ALA A 500 -9.72 13.36 19.96
N ARG A 501 -10.04 12.53 20.95
CA ARG A 501 -10.88 11.34 20.76
C ARG A 501 -12.28 11.69 20.25
N ARG A 502 -12.89 12.79 20.71
CA ARG A 502 -14.20 13.24 20.20
C ARG A 502 -14.09 13.81 18.80
N ASN A 503 -12.98 14.45 18.48
CA ASN A 503 -12.73 15.09 17.18
C ASN A 503 -12.43 14.07 16.08
N TYR A 504 -11.72 12.97 16.41
CA TYR A 504 -11.32 11.96 15.43
C TYR A 504 -12.31 10.79 15.28
N GLN A 505 -13.23 10.55 16.21
CA GLN A 505 -14.12 9.38 16.14
C GLN A 505 -14.98 9.33 14.86
N TYR A 506 -15.35 10.50 14.32
CA TYR A 506 -16.16 10.64 13.10
C TYR A 506 -15.33 11.35 12.03
N GLY A 507 -15.12 10.66 10.92
CA GLY A 507 -14.36 11.17 9.80
C GLY A 507 -15.18 11.20 8.51
N SER A 508 -14.49 11.42 7.41
CA SER A 508 -15.05 11.29 6.07
C SER A 508 -13.96 10.91 5.07
N GLY A 509 -14.37 10.31 3.96
CA GLY A 509 -13.54 10.19 2.77
C GLY A 509 -13.96 11.24 1.76
N MET A 510 -12.99 11.91 1.14
CA MET A 510 -13.25 13.00 0.21
C MET A 510 -12.55 12.82 -1.13
N VAL A 511 -13.20 13.29 -2.19
CA VAL A 511 -12.55 13.68 -3.43
C VAL A 511 -12.33 15.19 -3.36
N THR A 512 -11.09 15.63 -3.45
CA THR A 512 -10.70 17.05 -3.34
C THR A 512 -9.88 17.51 -4.54
N SER A 513 -9.97 18.80 -4.83
CA SER A 513 -9.08 19.51 -5.75
C SER A 513 -8.41 20.65 -5.00
N MET A 514 -7.11 20.84 -5.21
CA MET A 514 -6.32 21.87 -4.55
C MET A 514 -5.28 22.43 -5.52
N LYS A 515 -5.28 23.75 -5.70
CA LYS A 515 -4.15 24.45 -6.33
C LYS A 515 -3.02 24.62 -5.33
N ARG A 516 -1.78 24.37 -5.77
CA ARG A 516 -0.59 24.63 -4.97
C ARG A 516 0.53 25.14 -5.88
N GLY A 517 1.05 26.32 -5.56
CA GLY A 517 1.96 27.06 -6.43
C GLY A 517 1.43 27.16 -7.86
N ARG A 518 2.20 26.65 -8.82
CA ARG A 518 1.81 26.60 -10.24
C ARG A 518 1.10 25.31 -10.65
N GLY A 519 1.03 24.32 -9.76
CA GLY A 519 0.47 22.99 -9.99
C GLY A 519 -0.92 22.80 -9.41
N GLU A 520 -1.44 21.58 -9.55
CA GLU A 520 -2.73 21.15 -9.05
C GLU A 520 -2.64 19.73 -8.49
N VAL A 521 -3.36 19.49 -7.40
CA VAL A 521 -3.51 18.19 -6.76
C VAL A 521 -4.97 17.78 -6.85
N LEU A 522 -5.24 16.61 -7.45
CA LEU A 522 -6.54 15.95 -7.39
C LEU A 522 -6.38 14.70 -6.54
N THR A 523 -7.13 14.62 -5.44
CA THR A 523 -7.11 13.46 -4.56
C THR A 523 -8.48 12.81 -4.51
N ALA A 524 -8.53 11.51 -4.79
CA ALA A 524 -9.64 10.64 -4.42
C ALA A 524 -9.20 9.80 -3.22
N GLY A 525 -9.52 10.28 -2.02
CA GLY A 525 -9.05 9.75 -0.74
C GLY A 525 -9.67 8.41 -0.38
N SER A 526 -9.37 7.33 -1.11
CA SER A 526 -9.73 5.96 -0.74
C SER A 526 -8.79 4.91 -1.29
N CYS A 527 -8.45 3.92 -0.46
CA CYS A 527 -7.68 2.75 -0.85
C CYS A 527 -8.37 1.91 -1.94
N GLU A 528 -9.70 1.95 -2.02
CA GLU A 528 -10.49 1.11 -2.94
C GLU A 528 -10.89 1.82 -4.25
N TRP A 529 -10.40 3.04 -4.53
CA TRP A 529 -10.64 3.72 -5.82
C TRP A 529 -10.34 2.83 -7.03
N ILE A 530 -9.23 2.08 -6.95
CA ILE A 530 -8.77 1.13 -7.98
C ILE A 530 -9.81 0.05 -8.33
N MET A 531 -10.78 -0.21 -7.46
CA MET A 531 -11.86 -1.17 -7.76
C MET A 531 -12.84 -0.63 -8.77
N GLY A 532 -13.04 0.68 -8.88
CA GLY A 532 -13.82 1.27 -9.97
C GLY A 532 -13.18 0.99 -11.33
N LEU A 533 -11.84 1.07 -11.42
CA LEU A 533 -11.09 0.74 -12.63
C LEU A 533 -11.15 -0.76 -12.99
N THR A 534 -11.09 -1.61 -11.97
CA THR A 534 -11.13 -3.07 -12.15
C THR A 534 -12.52 -3.58 -12.50
N ARG A 535 -13.55 -3.02 -11.86
CA ARG A 535 -14.96 -3.38 -12.04
C ARG A 535 -15.63 -2.59 -13.17
N ARG A 536 -14.89 -1.69 -13.83
CA ARG A 536 -15.33 -0.85 -14.96
C ARG A 536 -16.51 0.06 -14.60
N ASP A 537 -16.42 0.69 -13.43
CA ASP A 537 -17.34 1.77 -13.04
C ASP A 537 -17.15 2.97 -13.99
N PRO A 538 -18.18 3.37 -14.74
CA PRO A 538 -18.03 4.38 -15.78
C PRO A 538 -17.62 5.75 -15.22
N PHE A 539 -18.08 6.09 -14.01
CA PHE A 539 -17.76 7.36 -13.38
C PHE A 539 -16.31 7.39 -12.91
N THR A 540 -15.86 6.36 -12.20
CA THR A 540 -14.49 6.25 -11.70
C THR A 540 -13.48 6.22 -12.84
N GLU A 541 -13.75 5.44 -13.89
CA GLU A 541 -12.87 5.42 -15.06
C GLU A 541 -12.82 6.79 -15.75
N THR A 542 -13.96 7.50 -15.88
CA THR A 542 -13.99 8.82 -16.53
C THR A 542 -13.28 9.88 -15.71
N ILE A 543 -13.51 9.94 -14.39
CA ILE A 543 -12.81 10.87 -13.50
C ILE A 543 -11.30 10.62 -13.51
N THR A 544 -10.90 9.34 -13.51
CA THR A 544 -9.47 8.97 -13.60
C THR A 544 -8.87 9.41 -14.93
N ARG A 545 -9.56 9.19 -16.06
CA ARG A 545 -9.11 9.69 -17.38
C ARG A 545 -8.99 11.21 -17.40
N ASN A 546 -10.01 11.94 -16.94
CA ASN A 546 -9.98 13.40 -16.89
C ASN A 546 -8.74 13.94 -16.16
N ALA A 547 -8.37 13.31 -15.05
CA ALA A 547 -7.17 13.67 -14.29
C ALA A 547 -5.88 13.37 -15.05
N LEU A 548 -5.76 12.16 -15.62
CA LEU A 548 -4.57 11.75 -16.37
C LEU A 548 -4.39 12.55 -17.66
N ASP A 549 -5.46 12.83 -18.40
CA ASP A 549 -5.43 13.60 -19.65
C ASP A 549 -5.00 15.05 -19.35
N ARG A 550 -5.60 15.65 -18.32
CA ARG A 550 -5.30 17.02 -17.89
C ARG A 550 -3.88 17.18 -17.38
N PHE A 551 -3.40 16.25 -16.55
CA PHE A 551 -2.10 16.38 -15.87
C PHE A 551 -0.95 15.74 -16.67
N GLY A 552 -1.23 14.74 -17.49
CA GLY A 552 -0.26 14.05 -18.35
C GLY A 552 0.17 14.86 -19.57
N GLY A 553 -0.46 16.02 -19.84
CA GLY A 553 -0.08 16.92 -20.93
C GLY A 553 -0.64 16.52 -22.30
N GLU A 554 -1.70 15.70 -22.34
CA GLU A 554 -2.43 15.30 -23.55
C GLU A 554 -3.80 16.01 -23.64
N ALA A 555 -3.83 17.33 -23.40
CA ALA A 555 -5.02 18.16 -23.59
C ALA A 555 -5.05 18.88 -24.94
#